data_AF-U6DWC7-F1
#
_entry.id   AF-U6DWC7-F1
#
_cell.length_a   1.000
_cell.length_b   1.000
_cell.length_c   1.000
_cell.angle_alpha   90.00
_cell.angle_beta   90.00
_cell.angle_gamma   90.00
#
_symmetry.space_group_name_H-M   'P 1'
#
loop_
_entity.id
_entity.type
_entity.pdbx_description
1 polymer ?
#
loop_
_entity_poly.entity_id
_entity_poly.type
_entity_poly.pdbx_seq_one_letter_code
_entity_poly.pdbx_strand_id
1 'polypeptide(L)'
;VGETAPPNAYTVTDLVEYSIVIEQLSDGRWVPFDGDDIQLEFVRIDPFVRTFLKKKGGKYSVQFKLPDVYGVFQFKVDYNRLGYTHLHSSTQVSVRPLQHTQYERFIPSAYPYYASAFSMMLGLFIFSTVFLHMKEKEKSD
;
A
#
# COMPACT_ATOMS: atom_id res chain seq x y z
N VAL A 1 -3.97 -6.96 4.38
CA VAL A 1 -4.93 -8.08 4.50
C VAL A 1 -4.15 -9.38 4.46
N GLY A 2 -4.48 -10.38 5.29
CA GLY A 2 -3.76 -11.66 5.33
C GLY A 2 -2.66 -11.76 6.40
N GLU A 3 -2.37 -10.65 7.08
CA GLU A 3 -1.46 -10.56 8.22
C GLU A 3 -2.26 -10.42 9.53
N THR A 4 -1.68 -10.87 10.65
CA THR A 4 -2.35 -10.85 11.97
C THR A 4 -1.92 -9.68 12.86
N ALA A 5 -0.72 -9.13 12.63
CA ALA A 5 -0.16 -8.03 13.40
C ALA A 5 -0.16 -6.73 12.56
N PRO A 6 -0.46 -5.57 13.17
CA PRO A 6 -0.37 -4.30 12.47
C PRO A 6 1.10 -3.97 12.15
N PRO A 7 1.45 -3.61 10.90
CA PRO A 7 2.79 -3.16 10.57
C PRO A 7 3.06 -1.76 11.17
N ASN A 8 4.34 -1.44 11.37
CA ASN A 8 4.75 -0.10 11.85
C ASN A 8 4.34 1.02 10.86
N ALA A 9 4.45 0.75 9.57
CA ALA A 9 4.05 1.67 8.51
C ALA A 9 3.41 0.92 7.35
N TYR A 10 2.30 1.45 6.83
CA TYR A 10 1.65 0.95 5.63
C TYR A 10 2.26 1.58 4.38
N THR A 11 2.12 0.93 3.23
CA THR A 11 2.49 1.54 1.95
C THR A 11 1.29 2.19 1.27
N VAL A 12 1.55 3.21 0.44
CA VAL A 12 0.53 3.73 -0.48
C VAL A 12 -0.11 2.59 -1.27
N THR A 13 -1.40 2.69 -1.56
CA THR A 13 -2.16 1.69 -2.32
C THR A 13 -2.26 0.29 -1.71
N ASP A 14 -1.84 0.11 -0.45
CA ASP A 14 -1.97 -1.17 0.24
C ASP A 14 -3.43 -1.51 0.58
N LEU A 15 -3.76 -2.80 0.66
CA LEU A 15 -5.08 -3.28 1.03
C LEU A 15 -5.13 -3.54 2.54
N VAL A 16 -5.91 -2.72 3.25
CA VAL A 16 -6.01 -2.74 4.71
C VAL A 16 -7.36 -3.26 5.19
N GLU A 17 -7.37 -3.86 6.37
CA GLU A 17 -8.58 -4.26 7.08
C GLU A 17 -8.63 -3.54 8.41
N TYR A 18 -9.73 -2.82 8.65
CA TYR A 18 -10.02 -2.22 9.94
C TYR A 18 -11.09 -3.04 10.65
N SER A 19 -10.95 -3.25 11.96
CA SER A 19 -11.97 -3.89 12.78
C SER A 19 -12.11 -3.23 14.14
N ILE A 20 -13.34 -3.10 14.62
CA ILE A 20 -13.68 -2.56 15.94
C ILE A 20 -14.80 -3.39 16.57
N VAL A 21 -14.73 -3.56 17.88
CA VAL A 21 -15.80 -4.17 18.69
C VAL A 21 -16.53 -3.04 19.40
N ILE A 22 -17.86 -3.06 19.31
CA ILE A 22 -18.72 -2.08 20.00
C ILE A 22 -19.75 -2.88 20.79
N GLU A 23 -19.88 -2.55 22.07
CA GLU A 23 -20.79 -3.20 23.01
C GLU A 23 -21.76 -2.18 23.57
N GLN A 24 -22.98 -2.63 23.85
CA GLN A 24 -24.04 -1.86 24.49
C GLN A 24 -24.40 -2.52 25.81
N LEU A 25 -24.65 -1.70 26.83
CA LEU A 25 -25.13 -2.18 28.12
C LEU A 25 -26.65 -2.41 28.04
N SER A 26 -27.09 -3.65 28.22
CA SER A 26 -28.51 -4.05 28.31
C SER A 26 -28.72 -4.89 29.57
N ASP A 27 -29.65 -4.48 30.43
CA ASP A 27 -30.02 -5.22 31.66
C ASP A 27 -28.81 -5.62 32.54
N GLY A 28 -27.82 -4.73 32.65
CA GLY A 28 -26.61 -4.94 33.45
C GLY A 28 -25.54 -5.83 32.81
N ARG A 29 -25.71 -6.23 31.54
CA ARG A 29 -24.72 -7.02 30.78
C ARG A 29 -24.30 -6.30 29.50
N TRP A 30 -23.03 -6.41 29.14
CA TRP A 30 -22.51 -5.93 27.87
C TRP A 30 -22.85 -6.92 26.77
N VAL A 31 -23.57 -6.46 25.74
CA VAL A 31 -23.97 -7.24 24.57
C VAL A 31 -23.47 -6.57 23.29
N PRO A 32 -23.24 -7.31 22.19
CA PRO A 32 -22.79 -6.71 20.94
C PRO A 32 -23.79 -5.65 20.44
N PHE A 33 -23.27 -4.46 20.12
CA PHE A 33 -24.09 -3.36 19.58
C PHE A 33 -24.63 -3.71 18.18
N ASP A 34 -25.84 -3.26 17.89
CA ASP A 34 -26.49 -3.42 16.57
C ASP A 34 -26.76 -2.05 15.94
N GLY A 35 -25.81 -1.59 15.13
CA GLY A 35 -25.92 -0.36 14.36
C GLY A 35 -25.52 -0.61 12.91
N ASP A 36 -26.33 -0.15 11.97
CA ASP A 36 -26.13 -0.31 10.52
C ASP A 36 -25.39 0.87 9.89
N ASP A 37 -25.28 1.97 10.62
CA ASP A 37 -24.85 3.28 10.12
C ASP A 37 -23.50 3.75 10.68
N ILE A 38 -22.70 2.81 11.21
CA ILE A 38 -21.36 3.09 11.76
C ILE A 38 -20.40 3.35 10.61
N GLN A 39 -19.75 4.52 10.64
CA GLN A 39 -18.82 4.95 9.60
C GLN A 39 -17.37 4.94 10.10
N LEU A 40 -16.48 4.48 9.22
CA LEU A 40 -15.05 4.66 9.33
C LEU A 40 -14.63 5.81 8.41
N GLU A 41 -13.82 6.72 8.95
CA GLU A 41 -13.14 7.75 8.20
C GLU A 41 -11.63 7.49 8.21
N PHE A 42 -10.99 7.60 7.05
CA PHE A 42 -9.54 7.63 6.92
C PHE A 42 -9.11 9.07 6.63
N VAL A 43 -8.54 9.73 7.63
CA VAL A 43 -8.41 11.19 7.68
C VAL A 43 -6.95 11.60 7.83
N ARG A 44 -6.57 12.76 7.27
CA ARG A 44 -5.32 13.45 7.61
C ARG A 44 -5.59 14.86 8.12
N ILE A 45 -6.06 15.73 7.22
CA ILE A 45 -6.63 17.05 7.53
C ILE A 45 -8.13 16.92 7.26
N ASP A 46 -8.44 16.50 6.04
CA ASP A 46 -9.79 16.16 5.58
C ASP A 46 -9.94 14.63 5.38
N PRO A 47 -11.17 14.09 5.38
CA PRO A 47 -11.41 12.68 5.13
C PRO A 47 -11.13 12.30 3.67
N PHE A 48 -10.22 11.35 3.45
CA PHE A 48 -9.89 10.82 2.12
C PHE A 48 -10.82 9.66 1.74
N VAL A 49 -11.15 8.82 2.72
CA VAL A 49 -12.05 7.69 2.54
C VAL A 49 -13.07 7.73 3.66
N ARG A 50 -14.35 7.56 3.30
CA ARG A 50 -15.44 7.36 4.25
C ARG A 50 -16.25 6.14 3.81
N THR A 51 -16.35 5.15 4.67
CA THR A 51 -17.04 3.89 4.37
C THR A 51 -17.85 3.40 5.57
N PHE A 52 -18.92 2.66 5.31
CA PHE A 52 -19.69 2.00 6.37
C PHE A 52 -18.99 0.72 6.81
N LEU A 53 -18.99 0.48 8.11
CA LEU A 53 -18.51 -0.76 8.69
C LEU A 53 -19.58 -1.85 8.58
N LYS A 54 -19.18 -3.06 8.21
CA LYS A 54 -20.09 -4.21 8.12
C LYS A 54 -19.92 -5.10 9.34
N LYS A 55 -21.05 -5.51 9.94
CA LYS A 55 -21.05 -6.45 11.06
C LYS A 55 -20.69 -7.86 10.57
N LYS A 56 -19.67 -8.47 11.16
CA LYS A 56 -19.23 -9.84 10.90
C LYS A 56 -18.75 -10.49 12.19
N GLY A 57 -19.49 -11.50 12.67
CA GLY A 57 -19.09 -12.30 13.85
C GLY A 57 -18.91 -11.49 15.14
N GLY A 58 -19.78 -10.51 15.40
CA GLY A 58 -19.72 -9.65 16.60
C GLY A 58 -18.73 -8.48 16.51
N LYS A 59 -18.04 -8.32 15.38
CA LYS A 59 -17.15 -7.17 15.09
C LYS A 59 -17.67 -6.38 13.90
N TYR A 60 -17.33 -5.10 13.87
CA TYR A 60 -17.52 -4.24 12.72
C TYR A 60 -16.22 -4.19 11.95
N SER A 61 -16.22 -4.62 10.68
CA SER A 61 -15.03 -4.59 9.85
C SER A 61 -15.28 -4.06 8.44
N VAL A 62 -14.22 -3.54 7.84
CA VAL A 62 -14.21 -3.10 6.44
C VAL A 62 -12.81 -3.31 5.87
N GLN A 63 -12.77 -3.67 4.59
CA GLN A 63 -11.54 -3.77 3.82
C GLN A 63 -11.56 -2.70 2.73
N PHE A 64 -10.48 -1.94 2.61
CA PHE A 64 -10.35 -0.90 1.60
C PHE A 64 -8.89 -0.65 1.24
N LYS A 65 -8.68 0.03 0.11
CA LYS A 65 -7.35 0.36 -0.40
C LYS A 65 -6.94 1.75 0.07
N LEU A 66 -5.71 1.89 0.58
CA LEU A 66 -5.17 3.18 0.98
C LEU A 66 -5.01 4.12 -0.23
N PRO A 67 -5.18 5.45 -0.04
CA PRO A 67 -5.00 6.42 -1.11
C PRO A 67 -3.53 6.48 -1.58
N ASP A 68 -3.33 7.02 -2.78
CA ASP A 68 -2.00 7.25 -3.36
C ASP A 68 -1.33 8.54 -2.81
N VAL A 69 -1.64 8.89 -1.56
CA VAL A 69 -1.07 10.05 -0.87
C VAL A 69 -0.44 9.57 0.41
N TYR A 70 0.85 9.87 0.58
CA TYR A 70 1.60 9.50 1.77
C TYR A 70 1.45 10.55 2.88
N GLY A 71 1.79 10.14 4.11
CA GLY A 71 1.77 10.99 5.29
C GLY A 71 1.27 10.24 6.53
N VAL A 72 0.96 11.01 7.57
CA VAL A 72 0.36 10.49 8.80
C VAL A 72 -1.16 10.60 8.67
N PHE A 73 -1.85 9.48 8.78
CA PHE A 73 -3.30 9.38 8.72
C PHE A 73 -3.87 8.89 10.04
N GLN A 74 -5.18 8.97 10.18
CA GLN A 74 -5.92 8.46 11.32
C GLN A 74 -7.12 7.65 10.82
N PHE A 75 -7.28 6.44 11.35
CA PHE A 75 -8.56 5.74 11.32
C PHE A 75 -9.43 6.37 12.41
N LYS A 76 -10.53 7.02 12.00
CA LYS A 76 -11.45 7.70 12.91
C LYS A 76 -12.82 7.04 12.81
N VAL A 77 -13.34 6.63 13.96
CA VAL A 77 -14.74 6.20 14.14
C VAL A 77 -15.38 7.17 15.12
N ASP A 78 -16.43 7.83 14.67
CA ASP A 78 -17.15 8.86 15.41
C ASP A 78 -18.64 8.55 15.34
N TYR A 79 -19.17 8.03 16.44
CA TYR A 79 -20.57 7.61 16.55
C TYR A 79 -21.30 8.53 17.52
N ASN A 80 -21.96 9.54 16.95
CA ASN A 80 -22.80 10.49 17.66
C ASN A 80 -24.27 10.31 17.24
N ARG A 81 -25.09 9.74 18.13
CA ARG A 81 -26.52 9.53 17.90
C ARG A 81 -27.31 9.95 19.13
N LEU A 82 -28.47 10.57 18.91
CA LEU A 82 -29.36 11.00 19.99
C LEU A 82 -29.81 9.78 20.80
N GLY A 83 -29.65 9.85 22.12
CA GLY A 83 -30.00 8.75 23.03
C GLY A 83 -28.90 7.70 23.23
N TYR A 84 -27.77 7.80 22.51
CA TYR A 84 -26.60 6.94 22.71
C TYR A 84 -25.43 7.72 23.30
N THR A 85 -24.51 6.99 23.95
CA THR A 85 -23.22 7.55 24.35
C THR A 85 -22.40 7.89 23.12
N HIS A 86 -21.82 9.09 23.11
CA HIS A 86 -20.88 9.50 22.08
C HIS A 86 -19.62 8.62 22.11
N LEU A 87 -19.35 7.90 21.03
CA LEU A 87 -18.17 7.06 20.89
C LEU A 87 -17.20 7.69 19.91
N HIS A 88 -15.98 7.96 20.37
CA HIS A 88 -14.91 8.47 19.53
C HIS A 88 -13.66 7.61 19.69
N SER A 89 -13.18 7.05 18.57
CA SER A 89 -11.94 6.27 18.52
C SER A 89 -11.11 6.76 17.34
N SER A 90 -9.86 7.14 17.63
CA SER A 90 -8.87 7.54 16.61
C SER A 90 -7.60 6.72 16.77
N THR A 91 -7.13 6.11 15.69
CA THR A 91 -5.88 5.37 15.64
C THR A 91 -4.98 5.98 14.58
N GLN A 92 -3.87 6.57 15.01
CA GLN A 92 -2.89 7.17 14.11
C GLN A 92 -2.04 6.08 13.44
N VAL A 93 -1.85 6.23 12.12
CA VAL A 93 -1.02 5.34 11.31
C VAL A 93 -0.18 6.12 10.33
N SER A 94 0.99 5.59 9.99
CA SER A 94 1.86 6.17 8.97
C SER A 94 1.69 5.43 7.65
N VAL A 95 1.49 6.19 6.57
CA VAL A 95 1.48 5.69 5.19
C VAL A 95 2.72 6.23 4.49
N ARG A 96 3.65 5.33 4.19
CA ARG A 96 4.91 5.64 3.49
C ARG A 96 4.80 5.40 1.97
N PRO A 97 5.58 6.12 1.16
CA PRO A 97 5.71 5.80 -0.26
C PRO A 97 6.41 4.43 -0.45
N LEU A 98 6.41 3.96 -1.70
CA LEU A 98 7.14 2.76 -2.10
C LEU A 98 8.66 2.98 -1.94
N GLN A 99 9.35 1.95 -1.43
CA GLN A 99 10.81 1.91 -1.38
C GLN A 99 11.38 1.59 -2.77
N HIS A 100 12.65 1.92 -2.98
CA HIS A 100 13.34 1.69 -4.25
C HIS A 100 13.33 0.21 -4.70
N THR A 101 13.22 -0.73 -3.76
CA THR A 101 13.12 -2.18 -4.01
C THR A 101 11.72 -2.66 -4.40
N GLN A 102 10.70 -1.82 -4.17
CA GLN A 102 9.29 -2.18 -4.33
C GLN A 102 8.69 -1.72 -5.67
N TYR A 103 9.44 -0.97 -6.48
CA TYR A 103 9.02 -0.62 -7.83
C TYR A 103 9.03 -1.86 -8.74
N GLU A 104 8.14 -1.86 -9.73
CA GLU A 104 8.14 -2.88 -10.77
C GLU A 104 9.46 -2.90 -11.53
N ARG A 105 9.94 -4.11 -11.86
CA ARG A 105 11.18 -4.32 -12.59
C ARG A 105 10.89 -5.17 -13.82
N PHE A 106 11.75 -5.05 -14.83
CA PHE A 106 11.63 -5.78 -16.10
C PHE A 106 10.33 -5.45 -16.84
N ILE A 107 10.08 -4.15 -17.00
CA ILE A 107 8.87 -3.64 -17.66
C ILE A 107 8.94 -3.99 -19.16
N PRO A 108 7.93 -4.62 -19.76
CA PRO A 108 7.97 -5.03 -21.17
C PRO A 108 8.21 -3.88 -22.15
N SER A 109 7.65 -2.71 -21.86
CA SER A 109 7.87 -1.48 -22.64
C SER A 109 9.35 -1.04 -22.67
N ALA A 110 10.12 -1.42 -21.65
CA ALA A 110 11.53 -1.06 -21.54
C ALA A 110 12.50 -2.08 -22.15
N TYR A 111 12.02 -3.16 -22.78
CA TYR A 111 12.88 -4.16 -23.42
C TYR A 111 13.90 -3.59 -24.42
N PRO A 112 13.57 -2.59 -25.27
CA PRO A 112 14.55 -2.00 -26.17
C PRO A 112 15.77 -1.42 -25.44
N TYR A 113 15.56 -0.79 -24.28
CA TYR A 113 16.65 -0.22 -23.48
C TYR A 113 17.51 -1.29 -22.82
N TYR A 114 16.89 -2.35 -22.31
CA TYR A 114 17.63 -3.48 -21.74
C TYR A 114 18.48 -4.18 -22.81
N ALA A 115 17.92 -4.43 -24.00
CA ALA A 115 18.64 -5.04 -25.12
C ALA A 115 19.79 -4.14 -25.61
N SER A 116 19.57 -2.82 -25.71
CA SER A 116 20.60 -1.86 -26.12
C SER A 116 21.82 -1.91 -25.20
N ALA A 117 21.62 -1.91 -23.87
CA ALA A 117 22.72 -1.95 -22.92
C ALA A 117 23.58 -3.22 -23.09
N PHE A 118 22.94 -4.39 -23.19
CA PHE A 118 23.66 -5.65 -23.42
C PHE A 118 24.32 -5.73 -24.80
N SER A 119 23.68 -5.16 -25.84
CA SER A 119 24.27 -5.08 -27.18
C SER A 119 25.55 -4.25 -27.18
N MET A 120 25.59 -3.13 -26.45
CA MET A 120 26.80 -2.30 -26.33
C MET A 120 27.92 -3.02 -25.58
N MET A 121 27.59 -3.76 -24.51
CA MET A 121 28.57 -4.57 -23.77
C MET A 121 29.17 -5.67 -24.66
N LEU A 122 28.33 -6.38 -25.43
CA LEU A 122 28.78 -7.40 -26.38
C LEU A 122 29.63 -6.80 -27.50
N GLY A 123 29.21 -5.65 -28.04
CA GLY A 123 29.94 -4.93 -29.07
C GLY A 123 31.32 -4.50 -28.61
N LEU A 124 31.44 -3.95 -27.40
CA LEU A 124 32.73 -3.59 -26.80
C LEU A 124 33.63 -4.82 -26.64
N PHE A 125 33.07 -5.94 -26.17
CA PHE A 125 33.83 -7.18 -26.01
C PHE A 125 34.40 -7.67 -27.34
N ILE A 126 33.56 -7.80 -28.37
CA ILE A 126 34.00 -8.23 -29.71
C ILE A 126 35.00 -7.24 -30.30
N PHE A 127 34.73 -5.94 -30.21
CA PHE A 127 35.62 -4.90 -30.69
C PHE A 127 37.00 -5.02 -30.02
N SER A 128 37.06 -5.16 -28.70
CA SER A 128 38.32 -5.31 -27.97
C SER A 128 39.10 -6.55 -28.41
N THR A 129 38.43 -7.69 -28.63
CA THR A 129 39.10 -8.92 -29.07
C THR A 129 39.67 -8.77 -30.47
N VAL A 130 38.86 -8.27 -31.41
CA VAL A 130 39.29 -8.09 -32.81
C VAL A 130 40.38 -7.04 -32.89
N PHE A 131 40.21 -5.89 -32.25
CA PHE A 131 41.17 -4.79 -32.29
C PHE A 131 42.55 -5.21 -31.77
N LEU A 132 42.63 -5.95 -30.66
CA LEU A 132 43.90 -6.42 -30.10
C LEU A 132 44.59 -7.51 -30.93
N HIS A 133 43.82 -8.36 -31.62
CA HIS A 133 44.35 -9.49 -32.39
C HIS A 133 44.31 -9.26 -33.91
N MET A 134 44.09 -8.02 -34.35
CA MET A 134 44.06 -7.68 -35.76
C MET A 134 45.50 -7.64 -36.30
N LYS A 135 45.82 -8.54 -37.24
CA LYS A 135 47.06 -8.45 -38.02
C LYS A 135 46.84 -7.47 -39.18
N GLU A 136 47.69 -6.45 -39.28
CA GLU A 136 47.67 -5.56 -40.44
C GLU A 136 48.04 -6.32 -41.72
N LYS A 137 47.35 -5.99 -42.82
CA LYS A 137 47.67 -6.56 -44.12
C LYS A 137 48.88 -5.82 -44.68
N GLU A 138 49.96 -6.54 -44.97
CA GLU A 138 51.13 -5.96 -45.64
C GLU A 138 50.69 -5.35 -46.99
N LYS A 139 51.12 -4.12 -47.23
CA LYS A 139 50.89 -3.41 -48.49
C LYS A 139 51.76 -4.08 -49.55
N SER A 140 51.14 -4.74 -50.53
CA SER A 140 51.83 -5.20 -51.72
C SER A 140 52.10 -3.99 -52.62
N ASP A 141 53.37 -3.62 -52.78
CA ASP A 141 53.84 -2.61 -53.74
C ASP A 141 53.57 -3.03 -55.19
#